data_AF-A0A1J3EGD7-F1
#
_entry.id   AF-A0A1J3EGD7-F1
#
_cell.length_a   1.000
_cell.length_b   1.000
_cell.length_c   1.000
_cell.angle_alpha   90.00
_cell.angle_beta   90.00
_cell.angle_gamma   90.00
#
_symmetry.space_group_name_H-M   'P 1'
#
loop_
_entity.id
_entity.type
_entity.pdbx_description
1 polymer ?
#
loop_
_entity_poly.entity_id
_entity_poly.type
_entity_poly.pdbx_seq_one_letter_code
_entity_poly.pdbx_strand_id
1 'polypeptide(L)'
;MERRLIPGFFWLILVFDLVLRTAGNAEGDALSALKNSLADPNKVLQSWDATLVTPCTWFHVTCNSDNSVTRVDLGNANLSGQLVMQLGQLPNLQYLELY
;
A
#
# COMPACT_ATOMS: atom_id res chain seq x y z
N MET A 1 -24.12 -0.21 40.61
CA MET A 1 -22.89 0.61 40.50
C MET A 1 -22.54 0.73 39.04
N GLU A 2 -22.95 1.83 38.45
CA GLU A 2 -22.72 2.19 37.05
C GLU A 2 -21.22 2.39 36.84
N ARG A 3 -20.63 1.65 35.90
CA ARG A 3 -19.22 1.81 35.54
C ARG A 3 -19.08 3.14 34.82
N ARG A 4 -18.67 4.18 35.57
CA ARG A 4 -18.30 5.49 35.01
C ARG A 4 -17.07 5.31 34.12
N LEU A 5 -17.30 5.18 32.81
CA LEU A 5 -16.24 5.23 31.80
C LEU A 5 -15.69 6.66 31.77
N ILE A 6 -14.42 6.82 32.13
CA ILE A 6 -13.73 8.10 32.19
C ILE A 6 -13.55 8.63 30.75
N PRO A 7 -13.96 9.87 30.42
CA PRO A 7 -13.92 10.39 29.04
C PRO A 7 -12.51 10.40 28.41
N GLY A 8 -11.45 10.52 29.23
CA GLY A 8 -10.07 10.41 28.76
C GLY A 8 -9.67 9.02 28.27
N PHE A 9 -10.31 7.96 28.78
CA PHE A 9 -10.07 6.58 28.34
C PHE A 9 -10.70 6.32 26.96
N PHE A 10 -11.86 6.93 26.70
CA PHE A 10 -12.53 6.88 25.39
C PHE A 10 -11.72 7.66 24.33
N TRP A 11 -11.16 8.81 24.72
CA TRP A 11 -10.27 9.60 23.86
C TRP A 11 -8.97 8.83 23.54
N LEU A 12 -8.37 8.18 24.52
CA LEU A 12 -7.20 7.32 24.33
C LEU A 12 -7.47 6.15 23.39
N ILE A 13 -8.62 5.47 23.51
CA ILE A 13 -9.00 4.36 22.63
C ILE A 13 -9.21 4.87 21.19
N LEU A 14 -9.95 5.98 20.99
CA LEU A 14 -10.16 6.56 19.66
C LEU A 14 -8.86 7.00 18.98
N VAL A 15 -7.93 7.54 19.74
CA VAL A 15 -6.59 7.90 19.23
C VAL A 15 -5.78 6.64 18.91
N PHE A 16 -5.89 5.59 19.72
CA PHE A 16 -5.16 4.34 19.49
C PHE A 16 -5.65 3.59 18.23
N ASP A 17 -6.97 3.53 18.02
CA ASP A 17 -7.57 3.01 16.78
C ASP A 17 -7.14 3.81 15.55
N LEU A 18 -7.03 5.14 15.67
CA LEU A 18 -6.55 6.00 14.59
C LEU A 18 -5.06 5.78 14.29
N VAL A 19 -4.23 5.58 15.31
CA VAL A 19 -2.79 5.31 15.17
C VAL A 19 -2.54 3.98 14.47
N LEU A 20 -3.31 2.93 14.80
CA LEU A 20 -3.19 1.62 14.14
C LEU A 20 -3.58 1.68 12.66
N ARG A 21 -4.58 2.50 12.29
CA ARG A 21 -4.94 2.75 10.88
C ARG A 21 -3.83 3.44 10.10
N THR A 22 -2.98 4.21 10.79
CA THR A 22 -1.83 4.92 10.20
C THR A 22 -0.51 4.16 10.30
N ALA A 23 -0.49 2.95 10.87
CA ALA A 23 0.63 2.02 10.67
C ALA A 23 0.58 1.50 9.23
N GLY A 24 0.78 2.44 8.29
CA GLY A 24 0.67 2.23 6.86
C GLY A 24 1.68 1.20 6.41
N ASN A 25 1.28 0.41 5.43
CA ASN A 25 2.20 -0.49 4.77
C ASN A 25 3.12 0.35 3.88
N ALA A 26 4.36 0.54 4.30
CA ALA A 26 5.35 1.35 3.57
C ALA A 26 5.54 0.87 2.11
N GLU A 27 5.40 -0.43 1.84
CA GLU A 27 5.43 -0.95 0.47
C GLU A 27 4.18 -0.56 -0.31
N GLY A 28 3.01 -0.58 0.35
CA GLY A 28 1.76 -0.06 -0.22
C GLY A 28 1.85 1.43 -0.53
N ASP A 29 2.43 2.24 0.35
CA ASP A 29 2.65 3.67 0.13
C ASP A 29 3.60 3.91 -1.06
N ALA A 30 4.67 3.11 -1.16
CA ALA A 30 5.61 3.17 -2.27
C ALA A 30 4.95 2.84 -3.62
N LEU A 31 4.14 1.80 -3.67
CA LEU A 31 3.40 1.42 -4.87
C LEU A 31 2.27 2.42 -5.19
N SER A 32 1.64 3.01 -4.18
CA SER A 32 0.68 4.11 -4.35
C SER A 32 1.34 5.34 -4.96
N ALA A 33 2.57 5.68 -4.53
CA ALA A 33 3.35 6.75 -5.15
C ALA A 33 3.67 6.45 -6.63
N LEU A 34 4.01 5.20 -6.97
CA LEU A 34 4.18 4.79 -8.36
C LEU A 34 2.88 4.97 -9.16
N LYS A 35 1.75 4.45 -8.66
CA LYS A 35 0.44 4.59 -9.31
C LYS A 35 0.10 6.06 -9.61
N ASN A 36 0.32 6.95 -8.66
CA ASN A 36 0.02 8.37 -8.82
C ASN A 36 0.94 9.08 -9.83
N SER A 37 2.11 8.50 -10.13
CA SER A 37 3.07 9.00 -11.13
C SER A 37 2.82 8.45 -12.54
N LEU A 38 1.93 7.47 -12.68
CA LEU A 38 1.62 6.81 -13.95
C LEU A 38 0.25 7.24 -14.49
N ALA A 39 0.18 7.47 -15.80
CA ALA A 39 -1.06 7.53 -16.54
C ALA A 39 -1.50 6.10 -16.92
N ASP A 40 -2.70 5.74 -16.48
CA ASP A 40 -3.29 4.41 -16.62
C ASP A 40 -4.64 4.49 -17.36
N PRO A 41 -4.64 4.63 -18.70
CA PRO A 41 -5.89 4.78 -19.47
C PRO A 41 -6.77 3.53 -19.43
N ASN A 42 -6.17 2.35 -19.18
CA ASN A 42 -6.84 1.06 -19.20
C ASN A 42 -7.25 0.57 -17.81
N LYS A 43 -6.99 1.35 -16.76
CA LYS A 43 -7.29 1.02 -15.36
C LYS A 43 -6.63 -0.27 -14.88
N VAL A 44 -5.43 -0.57 -15.37
CA VAL A 44 -4.62 -1.74 -14.96
C VAL A 44 -4.33 -1.71 -13.46
N LEU A 45 -4.10 -0.51 -12.89
CA LEU A 45 -3.79 -0.28 -11.48
C LEU A 45 -5.05 -0.07 -10.62
N GLN A 46 -6.24 -0.42 -11.10
CA GLN A 46 -7.50 -0.15 -10.38
C GLN A 46 -7.57 -0.84 -9.01
N SER A 47 -7.01 -2.05 -8.89
CA SER A 47 -6.99 -2.82 -7.64
C SER A 47 -6.01 -2.28 -6.59
N TRP A 48 -5.14 -1.35 -6.96
CA TRP A 48 -4.16 -0.75 -6.06
C TRP A 48 -4.85 0.26 -5.14
N ASP A 49 -5.26 -0.21 -3.98
CA ASP A 49 -6.00 0.56 -2.98
C ASP A 49 -5.17 0.72 -1.70
N ALA A 50 -4.66 1.94 -1.49
CA ALA A 50 -3.82 2.30 -0.35
C ALA A 50 -4.56 2.26 1.00
N THR A 51 -5.89 2.08 1.01
CA THR A 51 -6.65 1.87 2.25
C THR A 51 -6.59 0.43 2.76
N LEU A 52 -6.12 -0.50 1.93
CA LEU A 52 -5.92 -1.89 2.31
C LEU A 52 -4.65 -2.06 3.16
N VAL A 53 -4.69 -3.04 4.07
CA VAL A 53 -3.58 -3.35 4.99
C VAL A 53 -2.33 -3.82 4.23
N THR A 54 -2.48 -4.41 3.05
CA THR A 54 -1.37 -4.96 2.28
C THR A 54 -1.56 -4.81 0.76
N PRO A 55 -0.49 -4.55 -0.01
CA PRO A 55 -0.53 -4.57 -1.46
C PRO A 55 -0.54 -5.98 -2.06
N CYS A 56 -0.40 -7.04 -1.25
CA CYS A 56 -0.33 -8.42 -1.76
C CYS A 56 -1.62 -8.92 -2.43
N THR A 57 -2.73 -8.21 -2.24
CA THR A 57 -4.00 -8.49 -2.93
C THR A 57 -4.17 -7.67 -4.20
N TRP A 58 -3.25 -6.74 -4.49
CA TRP A 58 -3.30 -5.91 -5.69
C TRP A 58 -2.89 -6.75 -6.90
N PHE A 59 -3.56 -6.50 -8.03
CA PHE A 59 -3.15 -7.11 -9.29
C PHE A 59 -1.74 -6.66 -9.65
N HIS A 60 -1.02 -7.52 -10.37
CA HIS A 60 0.36 -7.26 -10.80
C HIS A 60 1.39 -7.19 -9.66
N VAL A 61 0.99 -7.51 -8.42
CA VAL A 61 1.87 -7.57 -7.25
C VAL A 61 1.96 -9.02 -6.78
N THR A 62 3.17 -9.50 -6.48
CA THR A 62 3.41 -10.79 -5.84
C THR A 62 4.22 -10.58 -4.57
N CYS A 63 3.81 -11.23 -3.49
CA CYS A 63 4.47 -11.18 -2.19
C CYS A 63 5.09 -12.53 -1.79
N ASN A 64 6.05 -12.48 -0.87
CA ASN A 64 6.55 -13.65 -0.18
C ASN A 64 5.61 -14.09 0.98
N SER A 65 6.02 -15.11 1.74
CA SER A 65 5.28 -15.63 2.90
C SER A 65 5.11 -14.63 4.05
N ASP A 66 5.94 -13.58 4.08
CA ASP A 66 5.92 -12.54 5.11
C ASP A 66 5.07 -11.32 4.70
N ASN A 67 4.30 -11.45 3.61
CA ASN A 67 3.50 -10.38 2.99
C ASN A 67 4.33 -9.17 2.53
N SER A 68 5.59 -9.40 2.15
CA SER A 68 6.44 -8.37 1.55
C SER A 68 6.54 -8.54 0.04
N VAL A 69 6.48 -7.43 -0.69
CA VAL A 69 6.48 -7.39 -2.15
C VAL A 69 7.80 -7.92 -2.71
N THR A 70 7.69 -8.91 -3.61
CA THR A 70 8.84 -9.53 -4.29
C THR A 70 8.83 -9.34 -5.81
N ARG A 71 7.65 -9.15 -6.41
CA ARG A 71 7.53 -8.83 -7.85
C ARG A 71 6.43 -7.80 -8.07
N VAL A 72 6.72 -6.86 -8.97
CA VAL A 72 5.73 -5.96 -9.59
C VAL A 72 5.85 -6.14 -11.09
N ASP A 73 4.78 -6.60 -11.73
CA ASP A 73 4.74 -6.92 -13.16
C ASP A 73 3.71 -6.09 -13.91
N LEU A 74 4.18 -4.99 -14.51
CA LEU A 74 3.40 -4.06 -15.32
C LEU A 74 3.79 -4.13 -16.80
N GLY A 75 4.40 -5.24 -17.24
CA GLY A 75 4.79 -5.44 -18.63
C GLY A 75 3.58 -5.41 -19.57
N ASN A 76 3.74 -4.77 -20.72
CA ASN A 76 2.70 -4.57 -21.74
C ASN A 76 1.40 -3.90 -21.23
N ALA A 77 1.43 -3.25 -20.06
CA ALA A 77 0.26 -2.60 -19.48
C ALA A 77 -0.12 -1.28 -20.17
N ASN A 78 0.70 -0.79 -21.10
CA ASN A 78 0.53 0.49 -21.78
C ASN A 78 0.41 1.67 -20.80
N LEU A 79 1.16 1.59 -19.70
CA LEU A 79 1.31 2.67 -18.72
C LEU A 79 2.35 3.67 -19.24
N SER A 80 2.17 4.94 -18.93
CA SER A 80 3.15 5.99 -19.23
C SER A 80 3.35 6.88 -18.01
N GLY A 81 4.45 7.62 -17.93
CA GLY A 81 4.78 8.45 -16.77
C GLY A 81 6.20 8.22 -16.30
N GLN A 82 6.46 8.55 -15.03
CA GLN A 82 7.80 8.48 -14.44
C GLN A 82 7.86 7.47 -13.30
N LEU A 83 9.00 6.79 -13.19
CA LEU A 83 9.33 6.02 -12.01
C LEU A 83 9.61 6.94 -10.82
N VAL A 84 9.37 6.42 -9.63
CA VAL A 84 9.48 7.16 -8.37
C VAL A 84 10.54 6.53 -7.48
N MET A 85 11.26 7.35 -6.70
CA MET A 85 12.33 6.88 -5.82
C MET A 85 11.81 5.99 -4.68
N GLN A 86 10.54 6.14 -4.33
CA GLN A 86 9.83 5.37 -3.32
C GLN A 86 9.83 3.87 -3.62
N LEU A 87 10.04 3.45 -4.88
CA LEU A 87 10.26 2.04 -5.22
C LEU A 87 11.46 1.43 -4.47
N GLY A 88 12.42 2.24 -4.03
CA GLY A 88 13.51 1.81 -3.15
C GLY A 88 13.05 1.40 -1.73
N GLN A 89 11.79 1.65 -1.37
CA GLN A 89 11.18 1.21 -0.09
C GLN A 89 10.54 -0.18 -0.19
N LEU A 90 10.82 -0.94 -1.26
CA LEU A 90 10.41 -2.33 -1.44
C LEU A 90 11.60 -3.26 -1.12
N PRO A 91 11.87 -3.57 0.17
CA PRO A 91 13.13 -4.19 0.60
C PRO A 91 13.35 -5.60 0.04
N ASN A 92 12.29 -6.34 -0.29
CA ASN A 92 12.38 -7.70 -0.81
C ASN A 92 12.06 -7.80 -2.31
N LEU A 93 11.99 -6.66 -3.02
CA LEU A 93 11.70 -6.66 -4.45
C LEU A 93 12.84 -7.34 -5.23
N GLN A 94 12.48 -8.36 -5.99
CA GLN A 94 13.39 -9.13 -6.84
C GLN A 94 13.16 -8.85 -8.32
N TYR A 95 11.91 -8.57 -8.71
CA TYR A 95 11.52 -8.38 -10.10
C TYR A 95 10.67 -7.13 -10.26
N LEU A 96 11.10 -6.22 -11.13
CA LEU A 96 10.35 -5.05 -11.57
C LEU A 96 10.26 -5.12 -13.10
N GLU A 97 9.09 -5.48 -13.61
CA GLU A 97 8.85 -5.66 -15.05
C GLU A 97 7.99 -4.52 -15.58
N LEU A 98 8.52 -3.76 -16.55
CA LEU A 98 7.94 -2.51 -17.07
C LEU A 98 8.02 -2.38 -18.61
N TYR A 99 8.26 -3.49 -19.31
CA TYR A 99 8.55 -3.52 -20.76
C TYR A 99 7.32 -3.37 -21.64
#